data_AF-O54812-F1
#
_entry.id   AF-O54812-F1
#
_cell.length_a   1.000
_cell.length_b   1.000
_cell.length_c   1.000
_cell.angle_alpha   90.00
_cell.angle_beta   90.00
_cell.angle_gamma   90.00
#
_symmetry.space_group_name_H-M   'P 1'
#
loop_
_entity.id
_entity.type
_entity.pdbx_description
1 polymer ?
#
loop_
_entity_poly.entity_id
_entity_poly.type
_entity_poly.pdbx_seq_one_letter_code
_entity_poly.pdbx_strand_id
1 'polypeptide(L)'
;MTEEQKKYYNAMKKLGSKKPQKPIPRPLNKIQGIVFDFVTQQAFDIVIMMLICLNMVTMMVETDTQSKQMENILYWINLVFVIFFTCECVLKMFALRHYYFTIGWNIFDFVVVILSIVGMFLADIIEKYFVSPTLFRVIRLARIGRILRLIKGAKGIRTLLFALMMSLPALFNIGLLLFLVMFIFSIFGMSNFAYVKHEAGIDDMFNFETFGNSMICLFQITTSAGWDGLLLPILNRPPDCSLDKEHPGSGFKGDCGNPSVGIFFFVSYIIISFLIVV
;
A
#
# COMPACT_ATOMS: atom_id res chain seq x y z
N MET A 1 -19.61 -10.16 -11.65
CA MET A 1 -18.44 -10.98 -12.04
C MET A 1 -18.67 -11.53 -13.44
N THR A 2 -17.69 -11.36 -14.32
CA THR A 2 -17.69 -11.93 -15.67
C THR A 2 -17.52 -13.46 -15.65
N GLU A 3 -17.76 -14.15 -16.76
CA GLU A 3 -17.59 -15.61 -16.84
C GLU A 3 -16.14 -16.06 -16.58
N GLU A 4 -15.15 -15.31 -17.06
CA GLU A 4 -13.73 -15.58 -16.79
C GLU A 4 -13.39 -15.39 -15.31
N GLN A 5 -13.92 -14.34 -14.67
CA GLN A 5 -13.76 -14.13 -13.23
C GLN A 5 -14.36 -15.27 -12.41
N LYS A 6 -15.48 -15.87 -12.85
CA LYS A 6 -16.05 -17.07 -12.20
C LYS A 6 -15.10 -18.26 -12.31
N LYS A 7 -14.44 -18.47 -13.46
CA LYS A 7 -13.42 -19.52 -13.62
C LYS A 7 -12.25 -19.31 -12.65
N TYR A 8 -11.73 -18.08 -12.57
CA TYR A 8 -10.67 -17.69 -11.64
C TYR A 8 -11.08 -17.89 -10.17
N TYR A 9 -12.27 -17.41 -9.79
CA TYR A 9 -12.83 -17.60 -8.45
C TYR A 9 -12.94 -19.07 -8.07
N ASN A 10 -13.42 -19.92 -8.99
CA ASN A 10 -13.50 -21.36 -8.77
C ASN A 10 -12.13 -22.02 -8.62
N ALA A 11 -11.11 -21.55 -9.35
CA ALA A 11 -9.74 -22.00 -9.19
C ALA A 11 -9.16 -21.58 -7.82
N MET A 12 -9.34 -20.32 -7.40
CA MET A 12 -8.92 -19.86 -6.07
C MET A 12 -9.64 -20.60 -4.94
N LYS A 13 -10.94 -20.87 -5.08
CA LYS A 13 -11.71 -21.68 -4.11
C LYS A 13 -11.12 -23.08 -3.97
N LYS A 14 -10.69 -23.71 -5.06
CA LYS A 14 -9.99 -25.00 -5.04
C LYS A 14 -8.63 -24.92 -4.35
N LEU A 15 -7.88 -23.82 -4.49
CA LEU A 15 -6.62 -23.60 -3.77
C LEU A 15 -6.82 -23.43 -2.26
N GLY A 16 -7.92 -22.80 -1.84
CA GLY A 16 -8.29 -22.66 -0.41
C GLY A 16 -8.72 -23.98 0.23
N SER A 17 -9.32 -24.89 -0.56
CA SER A 17 -9.67 -26.25 -0.13
C SER A 17 -8.40 -27.12 -0.11
N LYS A 18 -7.72 -27.17 1.04
CA LYS A 18 -6.46 -27.90 1.21
C LYS A 18 -6.61 -29.38 0.85
N LYS A 19 -5.95 -29.81 -0.22
CA LYS A 19 -5.46 -31.19 -0.29
C LYS A 19 -4.21 -31.30 0.60
N PRO A 20 -4.06 -32.35 1.42
CA PRO A 20 -2.84 -32.56 2.18
C PRO A 20 -1.64 -32.65 1.22
N GLN A 21 -0.64 -31.79 1.43
CA GLN A 21 0.63 -31.90 0.70
C GLN A 21 1.35 -33.16 1.19
N LYS A 22 1.94 -33.93 0.27
CA LYS A 22 2.78 -35.07 0.65
C LYS A 22 3.92 -34.57 1.53
N PRO A 23 4.25 -35.27 2.63
CA PRO A 23 5.38 -34.88 3.48
C PRO A 23 6.67 -34.88 2.68
N ILE A 24 7.53 -33.90 2.94
CA ILE A 24 8.81 -33.74 2.25
C ILE A 24 9.73 -34.90 2.69
N PRO A 25 10.35 -35.63 1.75
CA PRO A 25 11.23 -36.75 2.10
C PRO A 25 12.47 -36.23 2.83
N ARG A 26 12.86 -36.93 3.90
CA ARG A 26 14.10 -36.64 4.64
C ARG A 26 15.32 -36.89 3.74
N PRO A 27 16.31 -35.99 3.73
CA PRO A 27 17.52 -36.18 2.93
C PRO A 27 18.35 -37.36 3.45
N LEU A 28 18.99 -38.10 2.52
CA LEU A 28 19.81 -39.29 2.82
C LEU A 28 21.13 -38.94 3.53
N ASN A 29 21.66 -37.74 3.32
CA ASN A 29 22.93 -37.31 3.90
C ASN A 29 22.77 -37.05 5.41
N LYS A 30 23.62 -37.66 6.25
CA LYS A 30 23.54 -37.57 7.72
C LYS A 30 23.53 -36.13 8.25
N ILE A 31 24.49 -35.30 7.80
CA ILE A 31 24.61 -33.90 8.23
C ILE A 31 23.34 -33.12 7.86
N GLN A 32 22.86 -33.29 6.63
CA GLN A 32 21.67 -32.61 6.17
C GLN A 32 20.39 -33.13 6.84
N GLY A 33 20.33 -34.41 7.17
CA GLY A 33 19.25 -35.02 7.93
C GLY A 33 19.12 -34.39 9.32
N ILE A 34 20.24 -34.16 10.01
CA ILE A 34 20.24 -33.47 11.32
C ILE A 34 19.71 -32.03 11.18
N VAL A 35 20.16 -31.28 10.18
CA VAL A 35 19.67 -29.91 9.93
C VAL A 35 18.18 -29.92 9.57
N PHE A 36 17.73 -30.89 8.77
CA PHE A 36 16.32 -31.06 8.43
C PHE A 36 15.46 -31.34 9.66
N ASP A 37 15.91 -32.25 10.53
CA ASP A 37 15.20 -32.60 11.75
C ASP A 37 15.13 -31.39 12.70
N PHE A 38 16.19 -30.59 12.81
CA PHE A 38 16.21 -29.36 13.61
C PHE A 38 15.25 -28.28 13.07
N VAL A 39 15.31 -27.98 11.77
CA VAL A 39 14.50 -26.93 11.13
C VAL A 39 13.01 -27.29 11.10
N THR A 40 12.67 -28.58 11.11
CA THR A 40 11.28 -29.05 11.06
C THR A 40 10.62 -29.08 12.46
N GLN A 41 11.39 -28.88 13.54
CA GLN A 41 10.83 -28.82 14.89
C GLN A 41 9.96 -27.57 15.09
N GLN A 42 8.81 -27.76 15.75
CA GLN A 42 7.92 -26.65 16.10
C GLN A 42 8.61 -25.60 16.99
N ALA A 43 9.56 -26.01 17.84
CA ALA A 43 10.34 -25.09 18.66
C ALA A 43 11.15 -24.10 17.82
N PHE A 44 11.72 -24.53 16.68
CA PHE A 44 12.44 -23.65 15.76
C PHE A 44 11.51 -22.55 15.22
N ASP A 45 10.34 -22.92 14.73
CA ASP A 45 9.36 -21.96 14.23
C ASP A 45 8.88 -20.98 15.33
N ILE A 46 8.71 -21.44 16.58
CA ILE A 46 8.36 -20.56 17.72
C ILE A 46 9.48 -19.54 17.99
N VAL A 47 10.74 -19.97 17.98
CA VAL A 47 11.90 -19.06 18.18
C VAL A 47 11.95 -17.99 17.10
N ILE A 48 11.79 -18.37 15.82
CA ILE A 48 11.74 -17.41 14.71
C ILE A 48 10.59 -16.42 14.89
N MET A 49 9.41 -16.89 15.29
CA MET A 49 8.26 -16.02 15.57
C MET A 49 8.55 -15.02 16.69
N MET A 50 9.21 -15.44 17.78
CA MET A 50 9.62 -14.53 18.85
C MET A 50 10.63 -13.48 18.36
N LEU A 51 11.62 -13.89 17.54
CA LEU A 51 12.58 -12.96 16.95
C LEU A 51 11.91 -11.92 16.02
N ILE A 52 10.89 -12.32 15.26
CA ILE A 52 10.11 -11.38 14.44
C ILE A 52 9.39 -10.36 15.33
N CYS A 53 8.76 -10.81 16.42
CA CYS A 53 8.12 -9.91 17.38
C CYS A 53 9.11 -8.93 18.02
N LEU A 54 10.30 -9.41 18.42
CA LEU A 54 11.35 -8.53 18.94
C LEU A 54 11.82 -7.53 17.89
N ASN A 55 12.00 -7.94 16.63
CA ASN A 55 12.38 -7.02 15.57
C ASN A 55 11.30 -5.96 15.32
N MET A 56 10.01 -6.32 15.41
CA MET A 56 8.91 -5.36 15.34
C MET A 56 9.01 -4.31 16.46
N VAL A 57 9.25 -4.72 17.71
CA VAL A 57 9.44 -3.79 18.83
C VAL A 57 10.58 -2.82 18.55
N THR A 58 11.69 -3.28 17.98
CA THR A 58 12.80 -2.37 17.64
C THR A 58 12.44 -1.32 16.59
N MET A 59 11.55 -1.65 15.64
CA MET A 59 11.04 -0.67 14.68
C MET A 59 10.09 0.34 15.33
N MET A 60 9.34 -0.06 16.37
CA MET A 60 8.42 0.84 17.10
C MET A 60 9.15 1.88 17.96
N VAL A 61 10.41 1.63 18.30
CA VAL A 61 11.22 2.54 19.13
C VAL A 61 11.86 3.67 18.29
N GLU A 62 11.88 3.56 16.96
CA GLU A 62 12.38 4.63 16.07
C GLU A 62 11.57 5.93 16.24
N THR A 63 12.26 7.06 16.41
CA THR A 63 11.66 8.41 16.50
C THR A 63 12.31 9.38 15.53
N ASP A 64 11.57 10.44 15.15
CA ASP A 64 12.03 11.43 14.15
C ASP A 64 13.25 12.22 14.65
N THR A 65 13.25 12.62 15.93
CA THR A 65 14.32 13.40 16.57
C THR A 65 15.19 12.53 17.50
N GLN A 66 15.74 11.44 16.97
CA GLN A 66 16.61 10.54 17.74
C GLN A 66 18.07 11.02 17.82
N SER A 67 18.75 10.70 18.92
CA SER A 67 20.18 10.97 19.08
C SER A 67 20.99 10.04 18.17
N LYS A 68 22.17 10.50 17.72
CA LYS A 68 23.10 9.70 16.90
C LYS A 68 23.49 8.37 17.58
N GLN A 69 23.55 8.36 18.91
CA GLN A 69 23.83 7.15 19.68
C GLN A 69 22.69 6.13 19.52
N MET A 70 21.43 6.57 19.60
CA MET A 70 20.28 5.71 19.43
C MET A 70 20.21 5.13 18.01
N GLU A 71 20.46 5.96 16.99
CA GLU A 71 20.51 5.53 15.60
C GLU A 71 21.56 4.43 15.38
N ASN A 72 22.77 4.62 15.92
CA ASN A 72 23.83 3.61 15.84
C ASN A 72 23.46 2.30 16.54
N ILE A 73 22.86 2.37 17.73
CA ILE A 73 22.42 1.17 18.47
C ILE A 73 21.35 0.42 17.65
N LEU A 74 20.36 1.12 17.13
CA LEU A 74 19.30 0.53 16.29
C LEU A 74 19.85 -0.06 14.99
N TYR A 75 20.87 0.55 14.39
CA TYR A 75 21.55 0.00 13.22
C TYR A 75 22.18 -1.36 13.52
N TRP A 76 22.97 -1.46 14.59
CA TRP A 76 23.61 -2.73 14.99
C TRP A 76 22.61 -3.81 15.36
N ILE A 77 21.55 -3.45 16.08
CA ILE A 77 20.45 -4.37 16.40
C ILE A 77 19.78 -4.87 15.12
N ASN A 78 19.48 -3.98 14.18
CA ASN A 78 18.89 -4.36 12.89
C ASN A 78 19.82 -5.28 12.09
N LEU A 79 21.14 -5.04 12.08
CA LEU A 79 22.13 -5.91 11.46
C LEU A 79 22.07 -7.33 12.03
N VAL A 80 22.02 -7.46 13.35
CA VAL A 80 21.91 -8.75 14.02
C VAL A 80 20.64 -9.49 13.58
N PHE A 81 19.49 -8.82 13.48
CA PHE A 81 18.26 -9.44 12.97
C PHE A 81 18.38 -9.90 11.52
N VAL A 82 19.01 -9.10 10.63
CA VAL A 82 19.24 -9.52 9.24
C VAL A 82 20.08 -10.79 9.19
N ILE A 83 21.14 -10.87 9.99
CA ILE A 83 21.99 -12.05 10.08
C ILE A 83 21.16 -13.27 10.54
N PHE A 84 20.39 -13.15 11.61
CA PHE A 84 19.55 -14.25 12.10
C PHE A 84 18.55 -14.76 11.05
N PHE A 85 17.81 -13.87 10.38
CA PHE A 85 16.85 -14.27 9.35
C PHE A 85 17.53 -14.80 8.08
N THR A 86 18.73 -14.32 7.76
CA THR A 86 19.53 -14.87 6.66
C THR A 86 19.98 -16.29 6.99
N CYS A 87 20.47 -16.52 8.22
CA CYS A 87 20.85 -17.85 8.70
C CYS A 87 19.65 -18.81 8.68
N GLU A 88 18.49 -18.38 9.16
CA GLU A 88 17.25 -19.18 9.08
C GLU A 88 16.94 -19.60 7.64
N CYS A 89 16.95 -18.63 6.71
CA CYS A 89 16.67 -18.86 5.29
C CYS A 89 17.67 -19.84 4.68
N VAL A 90 18.97 -19.66 4.94
CA VAL A 90 20.03 -20.55 4.44
C VAL A 90 19.90 -21.96 5.02
N LEU A 91 19.61 -22.10 6.32
CA LEU A 91 19.38 -23.40 6.95
C LEU A 91 18.17 -24.12 6.35
N LYS A 92 17.05 -23.42 6.14
CA LYS A 92 15.85 -23.97 5.48
C LYS A 92 16.12 -24.38 4.05
N MET A 93 16.86 -23.56 3.29
CA MET A 93 17.24 -23.86 1.91
C MET A 93 18.16 -25.08 1.84
N PHE A 94 19.15 -25.18 2.74
CA PHE A 94 20.04 -26.34 2.83
C PHE A 94 19.29 -27.61 3.20
N ALA A 95 18.38 -27.55 4.18
CA ALA A 95 17.57 -28.69 4.61
C ALA A 95 16.63 -29.20 3.52
N LEU A 96 15.85 -28.29 2.91
CA LEU A 96 14.72 -28.61 2.02
C LEU A 96 15.10 -28.69 0.53
N ARG A 97 16.26 -28.15 0.12
CA ARG A 97 16.73 -28.11 -1.28
C ARG A 97 15.66 -27.50 -2.22
N HIS A 98 15.33 -28.18 -3.31
CA HIS A 98 14.29 -27.75 -4.26
C HIS A 98 12.88 -27.67 -3.65
N TYR A 99 12.59 -28.43 -2.58
CA TYR A 99 11.31 -28.34 -1.89
C TYR A 99 11.13 -27.01 -1.13
N TYR A 100 12.21 -26.25 -0.90
CA TYR A 100 12.11 -24.91 -0.33
C TYR A 100 11.22 -24.01 -1.20
N PHE A 101 11.42 -24.04 -2.52
CA PHE A 101 10.72 -23.18 -3.49
C PHE A 101 9.33 -23.68 -3.89
N THR A 102 8.87 -24.83 -3.40
CA THR A 102 7.49 -25.27 -3.64
C THR A 102 6.50 -24.68 -2.62
N ILE A 103 7.01 -24.20 -1.49
CA ILE A 103 6.21 -23.61 -0.41
C ILE A 103 6.19 -22.08 -0.59
N GLY A 104 5.04 -21.51 -0.96
CA GLY A 104 4.91 -20.06 -1.20
C GLY A 104 5.33 -19.18 -0.02
N TRP A 105 5.14 -19.62 1.22
CA TRP A 105 5.61 -18.90 2.41
C TRP A 105 7.13 -18.85 2.53
N ASN A 106 7.84 -19.86 2.06
CA ASN A 106 9.30 -19.87 2.04
C ASN A 106 9.82 -18.96 0.91
N ILE A 107 9.15 -18.91 -0.25
CA ILE A 107 9.48 -17.95 -1.31
C ILE A 107 9.31 -16.51 -0.79
N PHE A 108 8.20 -16.22 -0.11
CA PHE A 108 7.96 -14.91 0.51
C PHE A 108 9.06 -14.56 1.52
N ASP A 109 9.41 -15.50 2.39
CA ASP A 109 10.50 -15.37 3.36
C ASP A 109 11.83 -15.01 2.69
N PHE A 110 12.20 -15.76 1.65
CA PHE A 110 13.40 -15.53 0.83
C PHE A 110 13.44 -14.12 0.23
N VAL A 111 12.36 -13.68 -0.42
CA VAL A 111 12.27 -12.33 -1.01
C VAL A 111 12.49 -11.26 0.06
N VAL A 112 11.87 -11.40 1.23
CA VAL A 112 12.04 -10.46 2.34
C VAL A 112 13.47 -10.43 2.89
N VAL A 113 14.18 -11.58 2.94
CA VAL A 113 15.60 -11.61 3.31
C VAL A 113 16.45 -10.86 2.29
N ILE A 114 16.24 -11.12 0.99
CA ILE A 114 17.01 -10.45 -0.07
C ILE A 114 16.77 -8.94 -0.03
N LEU A 115 15.52 -8.48 0.06
CA LEU A 115 15.20 -7.06 0.19
C LEU A 115 15.81 -6.43 1.44
N SER A 116 15.92 -7.19 2.53
CA SER A 116 16.55 -6.75 3.77
C SER A 116 18.06 -6.52 3.64
N ILE A 117 18.75 -7.43 2.95
CA ILE A 117 20.19 -7.33 2.69
C ILE A 117 20.44 -6.17 1.71
N VAL A 118 19.69 -6.13 0.61
CA VAL A 118 19.77 -5.06 -0.39
C VAL A 118 19.53 -3.70 0.25
N GLY A 119 18.49 -3.56 1.07
CA GLY A 119 18.18 -2.30 1.74
C GLY A 119 19.27 -1.80 2.69
N MET A 120 20.03 -2.72 3.30
CA MET A 120 21.18 -2.37 4.14
C MET A 120 22.36 -1.86 3.31
N PHE A 121 22.78 -2.63 2.30
CA PHE A 121 23.89 -2.21 1.44
C PHE A 121 23.59 -0.96 0.62
N LEU A 122 22.33 -0.76 0.20
CA LEU A 122 21.93 0.47 -0.48
C LEU A 122 22.02 1.69 0.44
N ALA A 123 21.79 1.56 1.75
CA ALA A 123 21.93 2.68 2.66
C ALA A 123 23.36 3.25 2.65
N ASP A 124 24.36 2.36 2.73
CA ASP A 124 25.78 2.73 2.72
C ASP A 124 26.20 3.33 1.36
N ILE A 125 25.64 2.84 0.25
CA ILE A 125 25.89 3.38 -1.09
C ILE A 125 25.24 4.76 -1.25
N ILE A 126 24.02 4.95 -0.78
CA ILE A 126 23.27 6.21 -0.90
C ILE A 126 23.98 7.34 -0.14
N GLU A 127 24.49 7.07 1.06
CA GLU A 127 25.29 8.03 1.83
C GLU A 127 26.54 8.48 1.05
N LYS A 128 27.12 7.58 0.25
CA LYS A 128 28.28 7.87 -0.58
C LYS A 128 27.97 8.60 -1.89
N TYR A 129 26.79 8.41 -2.48
CA TYR A 129 26.46 8.85 -3.84
C TYR A 129 25.36 9.92 -3.97
N PHE A 130 25.03 10.66 -2.89
CA PHE A 130 24.04 11.77 -2.92
C PHE A 130 22.71 11.40 -3.60
N VAL A 131 22.18 10.20 -3.31
CA VAL A 131 20.88 9.76 -3.85
C VAL A 131 19.74 10.45 -3.09
N SER A 132 18.61 10.68 -3.78
CA SER A 132 17.43 11.37 -3.22
C SER A 132 16.95 10.77 -1.88
N PRO A 133 16.68 11.61 -0.86
CA PRO A 133 16.13 11.18 0.43
C PRO A 133 14.80 10.42 0.34
N THR A 134 14.03 10.63 -0.74
CA THR A 134 12.73 9.96 -0.94
C THR A 134 12.90 8.47 -1.24
N LEU A 135 13.88 8.10 -2.06
CA LEU A 135 14.17 6.70 -2.40
C LEU A 135 14.57 5.91 -1.15
N PHE A 136 15.37 6.52 -0.28
CA PHE A 136 15.80 5.93 0.98
C PHE A 136 14.62 5.61 1.91
N ARG A 137 13.64 6.52 2.02
CA ARG A 137 12.42 6.26 2.79
C ARG A 137 11.65 5.07 2.24
N VAL A 138 11.55 4.93 0.92
CA VAL A 138 10.85 3.80 0.27
C VAL A 138 11.59 2.48 0.52
N ILE A 139 12.93 2.45 0.42
CA ILE A 139 13.72 1.25 0.71
C ILE A 139 13.55 0.82 2.18
N ARG A 140 13.51 1.79 3.10
CA ARG A 140 13.20 1.55 4.51
C ARG A 140 11.79 0.98 4.72
N LEU A 141 10.85 1.07 3.79
CA LEU A 141 9.54 0.39 3.93
C LEU A 141 9.64 -1.12 3.71
N ALA A 142 10.65 -1.61 2.95
CA ALA A 142 10.81 -3.03 2.67
C ALA A 142 11.00 -3.89 3.93
N ARG A 143 11.55 -3.30 5.01
CA ARG A 143 11.71 -3.98 6.30
C ARG A 143 10.39 -4.34 6.98
N ILE A 144 9.30 -3.62 6.66
CA ILE A 144 7.93 -3.95 7.14
C ILE A 144 7.51 -5.34 6.62
N GLY A 145 8.04 -5.78 5.48
CA GLY A 145 7.80 -7.12 4.94
C GLY A 145 8.16 -8.26 5.91
N ARG A 146 9.08 -8.04 6.85
CA ARG A 146 9.42 -9.01 7.91
C ARG A 146 8.26 -9.25 8.86
N ILE A 147 7.49 -8.21 9.19
CA ILE A 147 6.34 -8.29 10.10
C ILE A 147 5.22 -9.13 9.47
N LEU A 148 5.07 -9.08 8.14
CA LEU A 148 4.10 -9.90 7.40
C LEU A 148 4.36 -11.41 7.55
N ARG A 149 5.57 -11.83 7.94
CA ARG A 149 5.87 -13.24 8.23
C ARG A 149 5.05 -13.78 9.41
N LEU A 150 4.61 -12.93 10.34
CA LEU A 150 3.72 -13.32 11.45
C LEU A 150 2.41 -13.94 10.95
N ILE A 151 1.95 -13.53 9.76
CA ILE A 151 0.72 -14.05 9.14
C ILE A 151 0.83 -15.56 8.88
N LYS A 152 2.05 -16.09 8.64
CA LYS A 152 2.27 -17.53 8.40
C LYS A 152 1.72 -18.38 9.54
N GLY A 153 1.99 -17.96 10.79
CA GLY A 153 1.57 -18.64 12.02
C GLY A 153 0.11 -18.37 12.43
N ALA A 154 -0.44 -17.22 12.04
CA ALA A 154 -1.78 -16.80 12.43
C ALA A 154 -2.88 -17.39 11.50
N LYS A 155 -3.36 -18.60 11.82
CA LYS A 155 -4.40 -19.30 11.03
C LYS A 155 -5.68 -18.45 10.84
N GLY A 156 -6.15 -17.74 11.87
CA GLY A 156 -7.34 -16.90 11.79
C GLY A 156 -7.19 -15.75 10.80
N ILE A 157 -6.08 -15.00 10.89
CA ILE A 157 -5.75 -13.89 9.98
C ILE A 157 -5.67 -14.37 8.53
N ARG A 158 -5.04 -15.52 8.30
CA ARG A 158 -4.96 -16.11 6.96
C ARG A 158 -6.32 -16.40 6.34
N THR A 159 -7.28 -16.86 7.14
CA THR A 159 -8.65 -17.10 6.66
C THR A 159 -9.32 -15.79 6.25
N LEU A 160 -9.15 -14.72 7.02
CA LEU A 160 -9.67 -13.40 6.70
C LEU A 160 -9.03 -12.83 5.42
N LEU A 161 -7.70 -12.90 5.30
CA LEU A 161 -6.99 -12.46 4.10
C LEU A 161 -7.37 -13.28 2.87
N PHE A 162 -7.61 -14.58 3.03
CA PHE A 162 -8.11 -15.41 1.93
C PHE A 162 -9.52 -15.00 1.51
N ALA A 163 -10.42 -14.72 2.46
CA ALA A 163 -11.76 -14.22 2.16
C ALA A 163 -11.71 -12.88 1.41
N LEU A 164 -10.82 -11.97 1.83
CA LEU A 164 -10.56 -10.71 1.13
C LEU A 164 -10.06 -10.94 -0.31
N MET A 165 -9.09 -11.83 -0.51
CA MET A 165 -8.59 -12.17 -1.86
C MET A 165 -9.69 -12.74 -2.76
N MET A 166 -10.63 -13.50 -2.19
CA MET A 166 -11.77 -14.06 -2.93
C MET A 166 -12.78 -13.00 -3.37
N SER A 167 -12.90 -11.86 -2.67
CA SER A 167 -13.79 -10.76 -3.04
C SER A 167 -13.16 -9.75 -4.01
N LEU A 168 -11.84 -9.73 -4.16
CA LEU A 168 -11.11 -8.80 -5.04
C LEU A 168 -11.64 -8.75 -6.49
N PRO A 169 -11.96 -9.87 -7.17
CA PRO A 169 -12.46 -9.80 -8.55
C PRO A 169 -13.79 -9.06 -8.68
N ALA A 170 -14.67 -9.20 -7.69
CA ALA A 170 -15.93 -8.47 -7.66
C ALA A 170 -15.70 -6.98 -7.36
N LEU A 171 -14.87 -6.69 -6.35
CA LEU A 171 -14.51 -5.33 -5.95
C LEU A 171 -13.84 -4.55 -7.09
N PHE A 172 -13.00 -5.21 -7.90
CA PHE A 172 -12.35 -4.57 -9.05
C PHE A 172 -13.34 -4.05 -10.09
N ASN A 173 -14.45 -4.77 -10.34
CA ASN A 173 -15.47 -4.31 -11.30
C ASN A 173 -16.17 -3.04 -10.79
N ILE A 174 -16.51 -2.99 -9.50
CA ILE A 174 -17.13 -1.83 -8.85
C ILE A 174 -16.14 -0.66 -8.85
N GLY A 175 -14.88 -0.92 -8.50
CA GLY A 175 -13.81 0.08 -8.53
C GLY A 175 -13.57 0.67 -9.91
N LEU A 176 -13.66 -0.14 -10.97
CA LEU A 176 -13.53 0.35 -12.35
C LEU A 176 -14.70 1.28 -12.73
N LEU A 177 -15.93 0.93 -12.34
CA LEU A 177 -17.09 1.79 -12.54
C LEU A 177 -16.94 3.13 -11.78
N LEU A 178 -16.51 3.07 -10.51
CA LEU A 178 -16.25 4.25 -9.70
C LEU A 178 -15.16 5.14 -10.34
N PHE A 179 -14.06 4.54 -10.79
CA PHE A 179 -12.98 5.24 -11.47
C PHE A 179 -13.46 5.93 -12.75
N LEU A 180 -14.32 5.28 -13.54
CA LEU A 180 -14.92 5.89 -14.74
C LEU A 180 -15.77 7.11 -14.38
N VAL A 181 -16.59 7.03 -13.33
CA VAL A 181 -17.39 8.18 -12.86
C VAL A 181 -16.47 9.31 -12.40
N MET A 182 -15.46 9.02 -11.59
CA MET A 182 -14.45 10.01 -11.17
C MET A 182 -13.77 10.68 -12.37
N PHE A 183 -13.40 9.90 -13.38
CA PHE A 183 -12.77 10.41 -14.60
C PHE A 183 -13.67 11.43 -15.33
N ILE A 184 -14.95 11.11 -15.51
CA ILE A 184 -15.93 11.99 -16.17
C ILE A 184 -16.11 13.29 -15.38
N PHE A 185 -16.32 13.18 -14.06
CA PHE A 185 -16.49 14.35 -13.20
C PHE A 185 -15.20 15.17 -13.09
N SER A 186 -14.01 14.57 -13.21
CA SER A 186 -12.73 15.29 -13.18
C SER A 186 -12.61 16.21 -14.38
N ILE A 187 -12.93 15.72 -15.58
CA ILE A 187 -12.93 16.53 -16.81
C ILE A 187 -13.95 17.67 -16.70
N PHE A 188 -15.16 17.36 -16.22
CA PHE A 188 -16.20 18.36 -16.05
C PHE A 188 -15.81 19.44 -15.04
N GLY A 189 -15.28 19.03 -13.87
CA GLY A 189 -14.81 19.93 -12.83
C GLY A 189 -13.68 20.83 -13.32
N MET A 190 -12.70 20.27 -14.04
CA MET A 190 -11.61 21.04 -14.63
C MET A 190 -12.11 22.11 -15.60
N SER A 191 -13.07 21.76 -16.47
CA SER A 191 -13.60 22.71 -17.45
C SER A 191 -14.44 23.84 -16.84
N ASN A 192 -15.06 23.63 -15.67
CA ASN A 192 -15.99 24.58 -15.05
C ASN A 192 -15.41 25.34 -13.85
N PHE A 193 -14.48 24.74 -13.11
CA PHE A 193 -14.06 25.22 -11.79
C PHE A 193 -12.57 25.56 -11.70
N ALA A 194 -11.79 25.41 -12.78
CA ALA A 194 -10.35 25.71 -12.77
C ALA A 194 -9.99 27.13 -12.32
N TYR A 195 -10.81 28.13 -12.67
CA TYR A 195 -10.53 29.54 -12.38
C TYR A 195 -11.29 30.08 -11.16
N VAL A 196 -12.01 29.22 -10.43
CA VAL A 196 -12.75 29.64 -9.23
C VAL A 196 -11.75 30.15 -8.19
N LYS A 197 -12.11 31.25 -7.53
CA LYS A 197 -11.31 31.86 -6.48
C LYS A 197 -10.91 30.82 -5.42
N HIS A 198 -9.60 30.75 -5.13
CA HIS A 198 -9.08 29.92 -4.06
C HIS A 198 -9.56 30.44 -2.71
N GLU A 199 -10.36 29.63 -2.03
CA GLU A 199 -10.93 29.92 -0.73
C GLU A 199 -11.40 28.61 -0.09
N ALA A 200 -11.38 28.55 1.25
CA ALA A 200 -11.79 27.40 2.04
C ALA A 200 -11.10 26.08 1.62
N GLY A 201 -11.77 25.23 0.85
CA GLY A 201 -11.26 23.93 0.42
C GLY A 201 -10.54 23.91 -0.93
N ILE A 202 -10.53 25.03 -1.68
CA ILE A 202 -9.77 25.17 -2.92
C ILE A 202 -8.48 25.94 -2.62
N ASP A 203 -7.33 25.28 -2.78
CA ASP A 203 -5.99 25.85 -2.58
C ASP A 203 -5.03 25.49 -3.73
N ASP A 204 -3.75 25.87 -3.62
CA ASP A 204 -2.73 25.63 -4.65
C ASP A 204 -2.51 24.14 -5.00
N MET A 205 -2.87 23.22 -4.09
CA MET A 205 -2.66 21.78 -4.23
C MET A 205 -3.96 21.01 -4.52
N PHE A 206 -5.05 21.39 -3.86
CA PHE A 206 -6.38 20.80 -3.96
C PHE A 206 -7.31 21.75 -4.73
N ASN A 207 -7.23 21.67 -6.05
CA ASN A 207 -8.05 22.49 -6.96
C ASN A 207 -8.46 21.72 -8.21
N PHE A 208 -9.22 22.39 -9.07
CA PHE A 208 -9.68 21.87 -10.36
C PHE A 208 -8.87 22.42 -11.55
N GLU A 209 -7.66 22.94 -11.35
CA GLU A 209 -6.87 23.54 -12.43
C GLU A 209 -6.31 22.48 -13.40
N THR A 210 -5.95 21.31 -12.85
CA THR A 210 -5.41 20.19 -13.63
C THR A 210 -6.21 18.92 -13.40
N PHE A 211 -6.09 17.98 -14.34
CA PHE A 211 -6.74 16.67 -14.23
C PHE A 211 -6.28 15.89 -12.98
N GLY A 212 -4.99 15.99 -12.63
CA GLY A 212 -4.44 15.30 -11.46
C GLY A 212 -5.02 15.82 -10.14
N ASN A 213 -5.03 17.15 -9.96
CA ASN A 213 -5.59 17.78 -8.77
C ASN A 213 -7.10 17.50 -8.66
N SER A 214 -7.84 17.60 -9.77
CA SER A 214 -9.26 17.28 -9.85
C SER A 214 -9.56 15.83 -9.42
N MET A 215 -8.74 14.87 -9.85
CA MET A 215 -8.86 13.46 -9.45
C MET A 215 -8.64 13.26 -7.94
N ILE A 216 -7.71 14.00 -7.33
CA ILE A 216 -7.45 13.94 -5.88
C ILE A 216 -8.63 14.53 -5.10
N CYS A 217 -9.16 15.68 -5.53
CA CYS A 217 -10.36 16.28 -4.92
C CYS A 217 -11.57 15.32 -5.01
N LEU A 218 -11.81 14.71 -6.18
CA LEU A 218 -12.88 13.72 -6.35
C LEU A 218 -12.66 12.45 -5.53
N PHE A 219 -11.41 12.01 -5.37
CA PHE A 219 -11.09 10.88 -4.50
C PHE A 219 -11.46 11.17 -3.05
N GLN A 220 -11.14 12.37 -2.56
CA GLN A 220 -11.52 12.83 -1.23
C GLN A 220 -13.06 12.83 -1.07
N ILE A 221 -13.80 13.46 -1.98
CA ILE A 221 -15.27 13.58 -1.84
C ILE A 221 -16.03 12.28 -2.13
N THR A 222 -15.38 11.26 -2.70
CA THR A 222 -15.95 9.90 -2.78
C THR A 222 -16.32 9.36 -1.40
N THR A 223 -15.54 9.73 -0.39
CA THR A 223 -15.82 9.39 1.01
C THR A 223 -16.80 10.37 1.68
N SER A 224 -17.40 11.28 0.93
CA SER A 224 -18.24 12.40 1.40
C SER A 224 -17.54 13.36 2.37
N ALA A 225 -16.21 13.37 2.40
CA ALA A 225 -15.43 14.25 3.25
C ALA A 225 -15.05 15.56 2.52
N GLY A 226 -15.23 16.71 3.16
CA GLY A 226 -14.72 18.02 2.70
C GLY A 226 -15.33 18.56 1.40
N TRP A 227 -16.46 18.02 0.95
CA TRP A 227 -17.17 18.50 -0.25
C TRP A 227 -17.76 19.90 -0.05
N ASP A 228 -18.11 20.23 1.19
CA ASP A 228 -18.60 21.54 1.62
C ASP A 228 -17.53 22.63 1.41
N GLY A 229 -16.29 22.35 1.82
CA GLY A 229 -15.16 23.26 1.62
C GLY A 229 -14.86 23.53 0.14
N LEU A 230 -15.03 22.53 -0.73
CA LEU A 230 -14.86 22.69 -2.18
C LEU A 230 -16.04 23.41 -2.84
N LEU A 231 -17.25 23.26 -2.31
CA LEU A 231 -18.45 23.89 -2.85
C LEU A 231 -18.54 25.39 -2.52
N LEU A 232 -18.12 25.79 -1.31
CA LEU A 232 -18.20 27.18 -0.83
C LEU A 232 -17.68 28.22 -1.84
N PRO A 233 -16.44 28.16 -2.33
CA PRO A 233 -15.93 29.14 -3.30
C PRO A 233 -16.71 29.18 -4.62
N ILE A 234 -17.35 28.07 -5.00
CA ILE A 234 -18.15 27.97 -6.24
C ILE A 234 -19.52 28.66 -6.08
N LEU A 235 -20.00 28.81 -4.84
CA LEU A 235 -21.25 29.52 -4.54
C LEU A 235 -21.09 31.04 -4.49
N ASN A 236 -19.85 31.55 -4.43
CA ASN A 236 -19.56 32.97 -4.30
C ASN A 236 -20.14 33.79 -5.46
N ARG A 237 -20.62 34.99 -5.13
CA ARG A 237 -21.06 36.04 -6.06
C ARG A 237 -20.40 37.36 -5.68
N PRO A 238 -20.38 38.38 -6.57
CA PRO A 238 -19.89 39.69 -6.20
C PRO A 238 -20.61 40.21 -4.93
N PRO A 239 -19.90 40.75 -3.91
CA PRO A 239 -18.50 41.22 -3.94
C PRO A 239 -17.43 40.17 -3.58
N ASP A 240 -17.79 38.93 -3.26
CA ASP A 240 -16.86 37.90 -2.77
C ASP A 240 -15.97 37.30 -3.88
N CYS A 241 -16.34 37.50 -5.14
CA CYS A 241 -15.58 37.16 -6.35
C CYS A 241 -15.62 38.33 -7.36
N SER A 242 -14.70 38.33 -8.33
CA SER A 242 -14.57 39.35 -9.36
C SER A 242 -14.87 38.78 -10.75
N LEU A 243 -15.70 39.46 -11.53
CA LEU A 243 -16.02 39.07 -12.91
C LEU A 243 -14.91 39.47 -13.90
N ASP A 244 -14.06 40.44 -13.53
CA ASP A 244 -13.07 41.04 -14.41
C ASP A 244 -11.63 40.64 -14.06
N LYS A 245 -11.45 39.67 -13.16
CA LYS A 245 -10.10 39.21 -12.77
C LYS A 245 -9.39 38.60 -13.98
N GLU A 246 -8.23 39.15 -14.32
CA GLU A 246 -7.40 38.66 -15.41
C GLU A 246 -6.48 37.55 -14.91
N HIS A 247 -6.37 36.48 -15.70
CA HIS A 247 -5.47 35.36 -15.43
C HIS A 247 -4.34 35.38 -16.47
N PRO A 248 -3.12 35.82 -16.11
CA PRO A 248 -2.02 35.96 -17.08
C PRO A 248 -1.75 34.65 -17.84
N GLY A 249 -1.75 34.71 -19.17
CA GLY A 249 -1.53 33.55 -20.02
C GLY A 249 -2.79 32.77 -20.41
N SER A 250 -3.97 33.15 -19.91
CA SER A 250 -5.27 32.61 -20.36
C SER A 250 -6.14 33.70 -21.00
N GLY A 251 -7.05 33.31 -21.88
CA GLY A 251 -8.07 34.20 -22.44
C GLY A 251 -9.32 34.34 -21.57
N PHE A 252 -9.34 33.70 -20.39
CA PHE A 252 -10.50 33.66 -19.51
C PHE A 252 -10.49 34.84 -18.53
N LYS A 253 -11.66 35.40 -18.24
CA LYS A 253 -11.83 36.50 -17.28
C LYS A 253 -12.80 36.12 -16.18
N GLY A 254 -12.48 36.51 -14.95
CA GLY A 254 -13.27 36.31 -13.75
C GLY A 254 -12.85 35.10 -12.91
N ASP A 255 -13.25 35.11 -11.64
CA ASP A 255 -13.03 34.01 -10.69
C ASP A 255 -14.29 33.59 -9.92
N CYS A 256 -15.46 34.05 -10.38
CA CYS A 256 -16.75 33.63 -9.86
C CYS A 256 -17.13 32.23 -10.35
N GLY A 257 -17.56 31.37 -9.43
CA GLY A 257 -18.18 30.09 -9.77
C GLY A 257 -19.61 30.24 -10.28
N ASN A 258 -20.17 29.14 -10.76
CA ASN A 258 -21.59 29.05 -11.10
C ASN A 258 -22.32 28.22 -10.01
N PRO A 259 -23.12 28.86 -9.14
CA PRO A 259 -23.75 28.16 -8.02
C PRO A 259 -24.67 27.00 -8.45
N SER A 260 -25.43 27.16 -9.54
CA SER A 260 -26.34 26.13 -10.02
C SER A 260 -25.59 24.90 -10.52
N VAL A 261 -24.51 25.11 -11.29
CA VAL A 261 -23.65 24.03 -11.78
C VAL A 261 -22.88 23.38 -10.64
N GLY A 262 -22.37 24.17 -9.70
CA GLY A 262 -21.67 23.68 -8.51
C GLY A 262 -22.55 22.77 -7.65
N ILE A 263 -23.75 23.23 -7.27
CA ILE A 263 -24.68 22.42 -6.47
C ILE A 263 -25.02 21.12 -7.20
N PHE A 264 -25.34 21.19 -8.50
CA PHE A 264 -25.66 19.99 -9.27
C PHE A 264 -24.47 19.02 -9.34
N PHE A 265 -23.26 19.52 -9.58
CA PHE A 265 -22.05 18.72 -9.65
C PHE A 265 -21.79 17.94 -8.35
N PHE A 266 -21.71 18.61 -7.21
CA PHE A 266 -21.38 17.95 -5.94
C PHE A 266 -22.51 17.03 -5.45
N VAL A 267 -23.77 17.47 -5.54
CA VAL A 267 -24.90 16.66 -5.09
C VAL A 267 -25.08 15.41 -5.95
N SER A 268 -25.00 15.55 -7.29
CA SER A 268 -25.10 14.39 -8.18
C SER A 268 -23.93 13.42 -7.96
N TYR A 269 -22.71 13.93 -7.80
CA TYR A 269 -21.55 13.10 -7.52
C TYR A 269 -21.70 12.31 -6.23
N ILE A 270 -22.10 12.95 -5.12
CA ILE A 270 -22.28 12.29 -3.82
C ILE A 270 -23.35 11.20 -3.89
N ILE A 271 -24.46 11.46 -4.58
CA ILE A 271 -25.52 10.45 -4.74
C ILE A 271 -24.99 9.25 -5.54
N ILE A 272 -24.31 9.51 -6.67
CA ILE A 272 -23.78 8.45 -7.53
C ILE A 272 -22.69 7.66 -6.79
N SER A 273 -21.76 8.33 -6.11
CA SER A 273 -20.68 7.66 -5.37
C SER A 273 -21.22 6.84 -4.21
N PHE A 274 -22.23 7.34 -3.49
CA PHE A 274 -22.90 6.60 -2.43
C PHE A 274 -23.57 5.33 -2.96
N LEU A 275 -24.30 5.42 -4.09
CA LEU A 275 -24.93 4.26 -4.73
C LEU A 275 -23.94 3.19 -5.24
N ILE A 276 -22.71 3.59 -5.57
CA ILE A 276 -21.67 2.66 -6.03
C ILE A 276 -20.96 1.99 -4.84
N VAL A 277 -20.78 2.71 -3.74
CA VAL A 277 -20.02 2.24 -2.57
C VAL A 277 -20.86 1.39 -1.62
N VAL A 278 -22.17 1.67 -1.50
CA VAL A 278 -23.13 0.93 -0.66
C VAL A 278 -23.68 -0.28 -1.40
#